data_AF-A0A3B9KKF2-F1
#
_entry.id   AF-A0A3B9KKF2-F1
#
_cell.length_a   1.000
_cell.length_b   1.000
_cell.length_c   1.000
_cell.angle_alpha   90.00
_cell.angle_beta   90.00
_cell.angle_gamma   90.00
#
_symmetry.space_group_name_H-M   'P 1'
#
loop_
_entity.id
_entity.type
_entity.pdbx_description
1 polymer ?
#
loop_
_entity_poly.entity_id
_entity_poly.type
_entity_poly.pdbx_seq_one_letter_code
_entity_poly.pdbx_strand_id
1 'polypeptide(L)'
;MISFFECLGYQYSTKQEFQQFWDFFSEHFTQVSLPDLTYRSLITKQGIEIWQALGKEGAWESFNFHYHSSTDQPGKLLDRFPAPAEGVDGLFSLEVGAEEDLRIRSLINPKEPSEPHSEGYQIRFQPPNFHWYEHLRLPCQVKVQLTAFPESIRLYPAGTKSIPVGKNAADLGVCYILMQEEDQQKKDELIFPVLEFGGIIRTLTSFVNEVSGKLVNVAVIDTAGLILDLLVPPGMVDQAPKPGMCVQTQCWLTGRIREVLPPEPKLPFVFLLQTHVAGTYYHDLGQHGEALAFWDALMLVREPQNPYDPQAIAVHSLEGEKLGYIPREINAPLAALMDQGEKLVAYLVHRYHREGQAEQFVIRIYRRGR
;
A
#
# COMPACT_ATOMS: atom_id res chain seq x y z
N MET A 1 -2.92 -10.85 19.89
CA MET A 1 -3.53 -10.96 18.54
C MET A 1 -4.09 -9.59 18.25
N ILE A 2 -3.57 -8.92 17.22
CA ILE A 2 -3.97 -7.55 16.89
C ILE A 2 -5.41 -7.56 16.39
N SER A 3 -6.25 -6.75 17.00
CA SER A 3 -7.62 -6.53 16.52
C SER A 3 -7.61 -5.38 15.51
N PHE A 4 -7.55 -5.72 14.22
CA PHE A 4 -7.67 -4.73 13.13
C PHE A 4 -8.94 -3.89 13.27
N PHE A 5 -10.02 -4.50 13.76
CA PHE A 5 -11.27 -3.79 14.02
C PHE A 5 -11.10 -2.75 15.13
N GLU A 6 -10.42 -3.06 16.24
CA GLU A 6 -10.12 -2.05 17.27
C GLU A 6 -9.26 -0.90 16.72
N CYS A 7 -8.31 -1.21 15.85
CA CYS A 7 -7.48 -0.21 15.15
C CYS A 7 -8.31 0.73 14.27
N LEU A 8 -9.43 0.25 13.74
CA LEU A 8 -10.37 1.02 12.93
C LEU A 8 -11.45 1.71 13.78
N GLY A 9 -11.35 1.66 15.10
CA GLY A 9 -12.29 2.30 16.02
C GLY A 9 -13.53 1.46 16.31
N TYR A 10 -13.54 0.17 15.98
CA TYR A 10 -14.59 -0.76 16.41
C TYR A 10 -14.25 -1.30 17.79
N GLN A 11 -15.09 -1.03 18.78
CA GLN A 11 -15.05 -1.78 20.02
C GLN A 11 -16.30 -2.63 20.05
N TYR A 12 -16.14 -3.95 19.99
CA TYR A 12 -17.21 -4.89 20.22
C TYR A 12 -16.95 -5.55 21.57
N SER A 13 -17.88 -5.34 22.50
CA SER A 13 -17.89 -6.03 23.80
C SER A 13 -18.82 -7.24 23.76
N THR A 14 -19.64 -7.36 22.72
CA THR A 14 -20.67 -8.41 22.59
C THR A 14 -20.66 -9.05 21.20
N LYS A 15 -21.15 -10.30 21.12
CA LYS A 15 -21.37 -11.00 19.84
C LYS A 15 -22.35 -10.26 18.92
N GLN A 16 -23.30 -9.52 19.48
CA GLN A 16 -24.30 -8.77 18.71
C GLN A 16 -23.70 -7.54 18.01
N GLU A 17 -22.81 -6.81 18.69
CA GLU A 17 -22.07 -5.69 18.07
C GLU A 17 -21.14 -6.19 16.96
N PHE A 18 -20.48 -7.33 17.16
CA PHE A 18 -19.70 -7.97 16.10
C PHE A 18 -20.57 -8.41 14.91
N GLN A 19 -21.78 -8.95 15.17
CA GLN A 19 -22.70 -9.35 14.10
C GLN A 19 -23.19 -8.14 13.30
N GLN A 20 -23.60 -7.05 13.94
CA GLN A 20 -24.03 -5.83 13.24
C GLN A 20 -22.91 -5.24 12.37
N PHE A 21 -21.69 -5.25 12.92
CA PHE A 21 -20.49 -4.92 12.16
C PHE A 21 -20.38 -5.84 10.93
N TRP A 22 -20.40 -7.15 11.15
CA TRP A 22 -20.23 -8.14 10.10
C TRP A 22 -21.28 -8.00 8.99
N ASP A 23 -22.54 -7.79 9.37
CA ASP A 23 -23.66 -7.60 8.44
C ASP A 23 -23.40 -6.41 7.53
N PHE A 24 -22.97 -5.26 8.07
CA PHE A 24 -22.59 -4.08 7.29
C PHE A 24 -21.52 -4.39 6.24
N PHE A 25 -20.43 -5.07 6.61
CA PHE A 25 -19.38 -5.40 5.65
C PHE A 25 -19.85 -6.41 4.60
N SER A 26 -20.62 -7.41 5.03
CA SER A 26 -21.09 -8.49 4.17
C SER A 26 -21.99 -8.03 3.02
N GLU A 27 -22.81 -7.00 3.26
CA GLU A 27 -23.72 -6.44 2.25
C GLU A 27 -23.01 -5.57 1.20
N HIS A 28 -21.82 -5.07 1.49
CA HIS A 28 -21.10 -4.11 0.64
C HIS A 28 -19.87 -4.71 -0.06
N PHE A 29 -19.54 -5.96 0.24
CA PHE A 29 -18.44 -6.63 -0.43
C PHE A 29 -18.70 -6.77 -1.93
N THR A 30 -17.64 -6.55 -2.69
CA THR A 30 -17.60 -6.88 -4.10
C THR A 30 -16.80 -8.16 -4.28
N GLN A 31 -17.38 -9.14 -4.99
CA GLN A 31 -16.67 -10.37 -5.29
C GLN A 31 -15.66 -10.13 -6.43
N VAL A 32 -14.46 -10.67 -6.26
CA VAL A 32 -13.41 -10.74 -7.28
C VAL A 32 -13.06 -12.21 -7.46
N SER A 33 -13.40 -12.75 -8.63
CA SER A 33 -13.07 -14.14 -8.99
C SER A 33 -11.78 -14.15 -9.79
N LEU A 34 -10.82 -14.96 -9.35
CA LEU A 34 -9.59 -15.32 -10.06
C LEU A 34 -9.65 -16.82 -10.40
N PRO A 35 -8.85 -17.31 -11.35
CA PRO A 35 -8.91 -18.71 -11.81
C PRO A 35 -8.90 -19.76 -10.68
N ASP A 36 -8.08 -19.55 -9.65
CA ASP A 36 -7.90 -20.47 -8.53
C ASP A 36 -8.39 -19.92 -7.18
N LEU A 37 -8.99 -18.72 -7.16
CA LEU A 37 -9.21 -17.98 -5.92
C LEU A 37 -10.38 -17.00 -6.01
N THR A 38 -11.22 -16.94 -4.97
CA THR A 38 -12.27 -15.91 -4.86
C THR A 38 -11.98 -15.00 -3.67
N TYR A 39 -11.92 -13.70 -3.93
CA TYR A 39 -11.90 -12.66 -2.92
C TYR A 39 -13.25 -11.97 -2.79
N ARG A 40 -13.47 -11.40 -1.61
CA ARG A 40 -14.42 -10.32 -1.38
C ARG A 40 -13.67 -9.09 -0.92
N SER A 41 -13.90 -7.95 -1.56
CA SER A 41 -13.22 -6.71 -1.19
C SER A 41 -14.20 -5.58 -0.93
N LEU A 42 -13.84 -4.70 0.00
CA LEU A 42 -14.56 -3.48 0.31
C LEU A 42 -13.56 -2.35 0.48
N ILE A 43 -13.84 -1.20 -0.12
CA ILE A 43 -13.17 0.06 0.19
C ILE A 43 -14.25 1.04 0.67
N THR A 44 -14.12 1.47 1.92
CA THR A 44 -15.02 2.46 2.54
C THR A 44 -14.70 3.87 2.07
N LYS A 45 -15.61 4.82 2.29
CA LYS A 45 -15.40 6.24 1.91
C LYS A 45 -14.24 6.90 2.66
N GLN A 46 -13.88 6.37 3.83
CA GLN A 46 -12.80 6.86 4.69
C GLN A 46 -11.44 6.27 4.30
N GLY A 47 -11.38 5.44 3.25
CA GLY A 47 -10.14 4.83 2.77
C GLY A 47 -9.76 3.53 3.47
N ILE A 48 -10.64 2.94 4.27
CA ILE A 48 -10.42 1.60 4.83
C ILE A 48 -10.69 0.57 3.75
N GLU A 49 -9.69 -0.23 3.45
CA GLU A 49 -9.74 -1.35 2.52
C GLU A 49 -9.68 -2.67 3.27
N ILE A 50 -10.54 -3.60 2.87
CA ILE A 50 -10.67 -4.93 3.45
C ILE A 50 -10.72 -5.94 2.31
N TRP A 51 -9.92 -6.99 2.41
CA TRP A 51 -9.95 -8.13 1.52
C TRP A 51 -10.15 -9.39 2.34
N GLN A 52 -11.13 -10.18 1.95
CA GLN A 52 -11.44 -11.48 2.51
C GLN A 52 -11.15 -12.54 1.46
N ALA A 53 -10.27 -13.48 1.77
CA ALA A 53 -10.08 -14.66 0.94
C ALA A 53 -11.10 -15.74 1.31
N LEU A 54 -11.71 -16.33 0.28
CA LEU A 54 -12.65 -17.44 0.43
C LEU A 54 -11.98 -18.76 0.03
N GLY A 55 -12.03 -19.73 0.93
CA GLY A 55 -11.58 -21.09 0.70
C GLY A 55 -12.61 -21.96 -0.02
N LYS A 56 -12.26 -23.24 -0.16
CA LYS A 56 -13.17 -24.27 -0.71
C LYS A 56 -14.44 -24.33 0.16
N GLU A 57 -15.61 -24.37 -0.49
CA GLU A 57 -16.95 -24.36 0.15
C GLU A 57 -17.41 -23.00 0.75
N GLY A 58 -16.67 -21.91 0.52
CA GLY A 58 -17.11 -20.56 0.92
C GLY A 58 -16.83 -20.19 2.39
N ALA A 59 -16.08 -21.03 3.11
CA ALA A 59 -15.47 -20.63 4.39
C ALA A 59 -14.40 -19.56 4.13
N TRP A 60 -14.26 -18.60 5.04
CA TRP A 60 -13.23 -17.57 4.92
C TRP A 60 -11.90 -18.07 5.46
N GLU A 61 -10.83 -17.82 4.71
CA GLU A 61 -9.48 -18.29 5.05
C GLU A 61 -8.67 -17.18 5.74
N SER A 62 -8.83 -15.93 5.31
CA SER A 62 -8.11 -14.79 5.87
C SER A 62 -8.79 -13.43 5.66
N PHE A 63 -8.35 -12.44 6.42
CA PHE A 63 -8.68 -11.02 6.22
C PHE A 63 -7.42 -10.18 6.19
N ASN A 64 -7.35 -9.30 5.20
CA ASN A 64 -6.30 -8.31 5.10
C ASN A 64 -6.88 -6.90 5.08
N PHE A 65 -6.19 -5.99 5.74
CA PHE A 65 -6.63 -4.62 5.95
C PHE A 65 -5.62 -3.62 5.43
N HIS A 66 -6.10 -2.50 4.94
CA HIS A 66 -5.24 -1.36 4.63
C HIS A 66 -5.99 -0.05 4.82
N TYR A 67 -5.26 1.02 5.13
CA TYR A 67 -5.80 2.36 5.17
C TYR A 67 -5.16 3.19 4.07
N HIS A 68 -5.95 3.72 3.15
CA HIS A 68 -5.46 4.53 2.04
C HIS A 68 -5.20 5.96 2.48
N SER A 69 -3.98 6.42 2.24
CA SER A 69 -3.56 7.80 2.43
C SER A 69 -2.74 8.29 1.23
N SER A 70 -2.19 9.50 1.34
CA SER A 70 -1.23 10.05 0.37
C SER A 70 0.23 9.88 0.79
N THR A 71 0.51 9.13 1.86
CA THR A 71 1.87 8.90 2.36
C THR A 71 2.64 8.00 1.39
N ASP A 72 3.79 8.45 0.91
CA ASP A 72 4.66 7.69 0.01
C ASP A 72 6.02 7.43 0.68
N GLN A 73 6.38 6.16 0.85
CA GLN A 73 7.69 5.71 1.30
C GLN A 73 8.47 5.13 0.11
N PRO A 74 9.57 5.76 -0.32
CA PRO A 74 10.53 5.14 -1.22
C PRO A 74 11.24 3.95 -0.56
N GLY A 75 11.54 2.92 -1.33
CA GLY A 75 12.35 1.81 -0.85
C GLY A 75 12.59 0.78 -1.94
N LYS A 76 13.32 -0.26 -1.58
CA LYS A 76 13.66 -1.36 -2.49
C LYS A 76 12.98 -2.63 -2.01
N LEU A 77 12.04 -3.16 -2.80
CA LEU A 77 11.50 -4.48 -2.56
C LEU A 77 12.59 -5.51 -2.83
N LEU A 78 12.81 -6.40 -1.87
CA LEU A 78 13.87 -7.40 -1.93
C LEU A 78 13.32 -8.77 -2.32
N ASP A 79 12.30 -9.23 -1.60
CA ASP A 79 11.79 -10.61 -1.73
C ASP A 79 10.33 -10.73 -1.28
N ARG A 80 9.74 -11.91 -1.49
CA ARG A 80 8.38 -12.31 -1.10
C ARG A 80 8.43 -13.50 -0.16
N PHE A 81 7.50 -13.55 0.78
CA PHE A 81 7.38 -14.65 1.74
C PHE A 81 5.92 -15.12 1.84
N PRO A 82 5.67 -16.40 2.15
CA PRO A 82 4.33 -16.82 2.54
C PRO A 82 3.90 -16.06 3.80
N ALA A 83 2.62 -15.68 3.86
CA ALA A 83 2.06 -15.09 5.07
C ALA A 83 1.80 -16.18 6.14
N PRO A 84 1.55 -15.77 7.40
CA PRO A 84 1.12 -16.69 8.45
C PRO A 84 -0.21 -17.44 8.17
N ALA A 85 -1.05 -16.88 7.30
CA ALA A 85 -2.26 -17.54 6.81
C ALA A 85 -1.94 -18.30 5.51
N GLU A 86 -2.30 -19.58 5.43
CA GLU A 86 -2.01 -20.43 4.26
C GLU A 86 -2.80 -19.99 3.01
N GLY A 87 -2.23 -20.27 1.83
CA GLY A 87 -2.90 -20.22 0.53
C GLY A 87 -2.66 -18.95 -0.28
N VAL A 88 -3.21 -17.83 0.17
CA VAL A 88 -3.58 -16.69 -0.71
C VAL A 88 -2.88 -15.37 -0.34
N ASP A 89 -2.22 -15.38 0.81
CA ASP A 89 -1.57 -14.23 1.41
C ASP A 89 -0.05 -14.36 1.33
N GLY A 90 0.61 -13.22 1.25
CA GLY A 90 2.07 -13.15 1.28
C GLY A 90 2.55 -11.84 1.85
N LEU A 91 3.84 -11.78 2.14
CA LEU A 91 4.54 -10.63 2.67
C LEU A 91 5.59 -10.18 1.67
N PHE A 92 5.92 -8.89 1.70
CA PHE A 92 7.09 -8.35 1.02
C PHE A 92 8.14 -7.93 2.04
N SER A 93 9.41 -8.18 1.71
CA SER A 93 10.54 -7.49 2.37
C SER A 93 10.86 -6.20 1.63
N LEU A 94 10.96 -5.12 2.39
CA LEU A 94 11.25 -3.77 1.92
C LEU A 94 12.46 -3.22 2.66
N GLU A 95 13.49 -2.86 1.91
CA GLU A 95 14.62 -2.09 2.41
C GLU A 95 14.29 -0.59 2.36
N VAL A 96 14.43 0.09 3.50
CA VAL A 96 14.23 1.52 3.67
C VAL A 96 15.47 2.17 4.29
N GLY A 97 15.70 3.46 4.01
CA GLY A 97 16.80 4.21 4.62
C GLY A 97 18.22 3.89 4.11
N ALA A 98 18.37 3.15 3.01
CA ALA A 98 19.66 2.74 2.44
C ALA A 98 20.40 3.81 1.60
N GLU A 99 19.77 4.96 1.30
CA GLU A 99 20.37 6.02 0.48
C GLU A 99 20.30 7.36 1.20
N GLU A 100 21.45 7.91 1.61
CA GLU A 100 21.72 9.30 2.04
C GLU A 100 20.61 10.06 2.83
N ASP A 101 19.71 9.37 3.54
CA ASP A 101 18.59 10.00 4.25
C ASP A 101 19.08 10.53 5.61
N LEU A 102 19.80 11.64 5.48
CA LEU A 102 20.32 12.57 6.47
C LEU A 102 19.21 13.23 7.30
N ARG A 103 18.31 12.44 7.91
CA ARG A 103 17.45 12.92 9.00
C ARG A 103 17.88 12.39 10.37
N ILE A 104 18.52 11.22 10.43
CA ILE A 104 19.04 10.68 11.69
C ILE A 104 20.39 11.33 12.08
N ARG A 105 21.15 11.88 11.12
CA ARG A 105 22.49 12.46 11.39
C ARG A 105 22.51 13.75 12.25
N SER A 106 21.38 14.28 12.72
CA SER A 106 21.37 15.61 13.38
C SER A 106 20.68 15.72 14.74
N LEU A 107 20.07 14.68 15.31
CA LEU A 107 19.26 14.89 16.53
C LEU A 107 19.86 14.31 17.82
N ILE A 108 20.85 13.42 17.76
CA ILE A 108 21.28 12.68 18.95
C ILE A 108 22.65 13.17 19.50
N ASN A 109 23.65 13.48 18.66
CA ASN A 109 24.92 14.03 19.16
C ASN A 109 25.81 14.59 18.03
N PRO A 110 25.96 15.92 17.84
CA PRO A 110 26.80 16.49 16.77
C PRO A 110 28.32 16.29 16.96
N LYS A 111 28.76 15.61 18.03
CA LYS A 111 30.17 15.44 18.41
C LYS A 111 30.71 14.02 18.27
N GLU A 112 29.87 13.04 17.96
CA GLU A 112 30.32 11.65 17.76
C GLU A 112 30.16 11.27 16.28
N PRO A 113 31.24 10.82 15.61
CA PRO A 113 31.12 10.27 14.27
C PRO A 113 30.35 8.95 14.38
N SER A 114 29.08 8.95 14.00
CA SER A 114 28.33 7.71 13.78
C SER A 114 28.97 6.99 12.60
N GLU A 115 29.34 5.72 12.75
CA GLU A 115 29.74 4.87 11.63
C GLU A 115 28.66 4.94 10.54
N PRO A 116 29.01 5.13 9.26
CA PRO A 116 28.03 5.16 8.19
C PRO A 116 27.39 3.77 8.08
N HIS A 117 26.18 3.59 8.61
CA HIS A 117 25.36 2.44 8.27
C HIS A 117 25.03 2.53 6.77
N SER A 118 25.74 1.76 5.96
CA SER A 118 25.52 1.64 4.51
C SER A 118 24.36 0.72 4.15
N GLU A 119 23.80 0.02 5.15
CA GLU A 119 22.73 -0.96 4.99
C GLU A 119 21.44 -0.39 5.59
N GLY A 120 20.38 -0.31 4.78
CA GLY A 120 19.07 0.16 5.23
C GLY A 120 18.38 -0.83 6.16
N TYR A 121 17.25 -0.41 6.74
CA TYR A 121 16.39 -1.27 7.53
C TYR A 121 15.56 -2.16 6.61
N GLN A 122 15.59 -3.47 6.83
CA GLN A 122 14.69 -4.41 6.15
C GLN A 122 13.44 -4.64 7.00
N ILE A 123 12.31 -4.11 6.54
CA ILE A 123 11.00 -4.29 7.18
C ILE A 123 10.13 -5.22 6.34
N ARG A 124 9.06 -5.72 6.95
CA ARG A 124 8.10 -6.60 6.30
C ARG A 124 6.72 -5.97 6.34
N PHE A 125 5.99 -6.06 5.24
CA PHE A 125 4.59 -5.60 5.20
C PHE A 125 3.72 -6.60 4.44
N GLN A 126 2.45 -6.66 4.82
CA GLN A 126 1.44 -7.45 4.12
C GLN A 126 0.60 -6.56 3.20
N PRO A 127 0.57 -6.78 1.88
CA PRO A 127 -0.42 -6.15 1.03
C PRO A 127 -1.82 -6.71 1.26
N PRO A 128 -2.88 -5.91 1.09
CA PRO A 128 -4.25 -6.39 1.28
C PRO A 128 -4.68 -7.41 0.21
N ASN A 129 -4.09 -7.37 -0.98
CA ASN A 129 -4.38 -8.27 -2.09
C ASN A 129 -3.08 -8.78 -2.74
N PHE A 130 -2.43 -9.75 -2.09
CA PHE A 130 -1.08 -10.19 -2.47
C PHE A 130 -0.94 -10.63 -3.94
N HIS A 131 -1.93 -11.37 -4.47
CA HIS A 131 -1.98 -11.80 -5.87
C HIS A 131 -1.81 -10.66 -6.88
N TRP A 132 -2.27 -9.44 -6.53
CA TRP A 132 -2.21 -8.27 -7.41
C TRP A 132 -0.78 -7.91 -7.81
N TYR A 133 0.21 -8.36 -7.06
CA TYR A 133 1.61 -8.06 -7.27
C TYR A 133 2.40 -9.24 -7.87
N GLU A 134 1.74 -10.30 -8.36
CA GLU A 134 2.39 -11.54 -8.81
C GLU A 134 3.46 -11.31 -9.89
N HIS A 135 3.23 -10.41 -10.86
CA HIS A 135 4.16 -10.17 -11.96
C HIS A 135 5.37 -9.27 -11.62
N LEU A 136 5.46 -8.72 -10.40
CA LEU A 136 6.59 -7.87 -10.02
C LEU A 136 7.93 -8.61 -10.04
N ARG A 137 8.92 -8.07 -10.74
CA ARG A 137 10.28 -8.60 -10.70
C ARG A 137 11.03 -7.98 -9.52
N LEU A 138 11.63 -8.83 -8.69
CA LEU A 138 12.41 -8.43 -7.52
C LEU A 138 13.91 -8.76 -7.70
N PRO A 139 14.83 -7.99 -7.10
CA PRO A 139 14.56 -6.77 -6.35
C PRO A 139 14.19 -5.59 -7.27
N CYS A 140 13.37 -4.66 -6.79
CA CYS A 140 13.04 -3.44 -7.55
C CYS A 140 12.83 -2.23 -6.65
N GLN A 141 13.15 -1.05 -7.19
CA GLN A 141 12.89 0.23 -6.53
C GLN A 141 11.41 0.57 -6.65
N VAL A 142 10.79 1.06 -5.57
CA VAL A 142 9.36 1.32 -5.50
C VAL A 142 9.03 2.55 -4.65
N LYS A 143 7.79 3.03 -4.79
CA LYS A 143 7.10 3.77 -3.73
C LYS A 143 6.00 2.90 -3.15
N VAL A 144 5.94 2.81 -1.82
CA VAL A 144 4.95 2.05 -1.06
C VAL A 144 4.24 3.00 -0.11
N GLN A 145 2.92 2.89 0.02
CA GLN A 145 2.19 3.50 1.12
C GLN A 145 2.05 2.45 2.23
N LEU A 146 2.53 2.77 3.44
CA LEU A 146 2.56 1.86 4.57
C LEU A 146 1.60 2.33 5.66
N THR A 147 0.86 1.38 6.24
CA THR A 147 -0.02 1.61 7.39
C THR A 147 0.33 0.67 8.53
N ALA A 148 0.53 1.22 9.71
CA ALA A 148 0.68 0.52 10.97
C ALA A 148 -0.67 0.40 11.71
N PHE A 149 -1.01 -0.84 12.00
CA PHE A 149 -2.13 -1.23 12.87
C PHE A 149 -1.55 -1.59 14.26
N PRO A 150 -1.70 -0.71 15.26
CA PRO A 150 -1.03 -0.88 16.55
C PRO A 150 -1.56 -2.06 17.36
N GLU A 151 -0.66 -2.81 17.99
CA GLU A 151 -0.98 -3.63 19.18
C GLU A 151 -0.91 -2.78 20.44
N SER A 152 0.02 -1.83 20.49
CA SER A 152 0.20 -0.91 21.61
C SER A 152 0.63 0.47 21.12
N ILE A 153 0.20 1.52 21.82
CA ILE A 153 0.68 2.88 21.58
C ILE A 153 1.03 3.50 22.92
N ARG A 154 2.21 4.13 22.98
CA ARG A 154 2.56 5.05 24.06
C ARG A 154 2.96 6.39 23.47
N LEU A 155 2.32 7.44 23.98
CA LEU A 155 2.60 8.81 23.58
C LEU A 155 3.51 9.49 24.59
N TYR A 156 4.46 10.27 24.09
CA TYR A 156 5.34 11.11 24.90
C TYR A 156 5.22 12.57 24.46
N PRO A 157 5.43 13.53 25.38
CA PRO A 157 5.35 14.95 25.07
C PRO A 157 6.30 15.38 23.93
N ALA A 158 5.95 16.47 23.26
CA ALA A 158 6.84 17.09 22.29
C ALA A 158 8.14 17.55 22.95
N GLY A 159 9.28 17.34 22.28
CA GLY A 159 10.61 17.67 22.81
C GLY A 159 11.24 16.57 23.68
N THR A 160 10.59 15.42 23.83
CA THR A 160 11.22 14.20 24.37
C THR A 160 12.52 13.90 23.62
N LYS A 161 13.60 13.59 24.36
CA LYS A 161 14.94 13.34 23.79
C LYS A 161 15.26 11.86 23.63
N SER A 162 14.78 11.04 24.57
CA SER A 162 14.96 9.60 24.58
C SER A 162 13.66 8.89 24.97
N ILE A 163 13.50 7.66 24.49
CA ILE A 163 12.39 6.76 24.83
C ILE A 163 12.99 5.50 25.45
N PRO A 164 12.47 5.04 26.61
CA PRO A 164 12.97 3.83 27.24
C PRO A 164 12.52 2.58 26.46
N VAL A 165 13.48 1.69 26.20
CA VAL A 165 13.27 0.45 25.44
C VAL A 165 13.70 -0.78 26.24
N GLY A 166 12.84 -1.81 26.22
CA GLY A 166 13.10 -3.11 26.84
C GLY A 166 13.02 -3.13 28.37
N LYS A 167 13.22 -4.33 28.95
CA LYS A 167 13.13 -4.57 30.42
C LYS A 167 14.24 -3.91 31.24
N ASN A 168 15.40 -3.72 30.63
CA ASN A 168 16.56 -3.07 31.27
C ASN A 168 16.61 -1.55 31.01
N ALA A 169 15.58 -0.98 30.35
CA ALA A 169 15.42 0.42 29.99
C ALA A 169 16.71 1.05 29.41
N ALA A 170 17.06 0.66 28.19
CA ALA A 170 18.02 1.44 27.41
C ALA A 170 17.30 2.66 26.83
N ASP A 171 17.88 3.84 27.01
CA ASP A 171 17.37 5.07 26.41
C ASP A 171 17.85 5.14 24.95
N LEU A 172 16.95 4.86 24.01
CA LEU A 172 17.19 5.17 22.60
C LEU A 172 16.76 6.60 22.29
N GLY A 173 17.28 7.18 21.22
CA GLY A 173 16.72 8.41 20.65
C GLY A 173 15.25 8.24 20.27
N VAL A 174 14.59 9.29 19.81
CA VAL A 174 13.15 9.22 19.51
C VAL A 174 12.84 8.35 18.27
N CYS A 175 13.60 8.51 17.19
CA CYS A 175 13.37 7.80 15.94
C CYS A 175 14.28 6.56 15.89
N TYR A 176 13.69 5.37 16.00
CA TYR A 176 14.38 4.10 15.93
C TYR A 176 13.44 3.00 15.44
N ILE A 177 14.02 1.96 14.84
CA ILE A 177 13.35 0.69 14.56
C ILE A 177 14.05 -0.38 15.38
N LEU A 178 13.26 -1.20 16.09
CA LEU A 178 13.78 -2.40 16.75
C LEU A 178 13.58 -3.58 15.82
N MET A 179 14.70 -4.03 15.28
CA MET A 179 14.72 -5.30 14.56
C MET A 179 14.60 -6.41 15.60
N GLN A 180 13.49 -7.14 15.54
CA GLN A 180 13.41 -8.41 16.26
C GLN A 180 14.36 -9.41 15.58
N GLU A 181 15.07 -10.20 16.38
CA GLU A 181 15.90 -11.30 15.86
C GLU A 181 15.04 -12.21 14.98
N GLU A 182 15.60 -12.75 13.89
CA GLU A 182 14.84 -13.59 12.94
C GLU A 182 14.13 -14.76 13.65
N ASP A 183 14.70 -15.29 14.72
CA ASP A 183 14.13 -16.38 15.51
C ASP A 183 12.94 -15.93 16.39
N GLN A 184 12.86 -14.65 16.76
CA GLN A 184 11.71 -14.09 17.51
C GLN A 184 10.54 -13.75 16.60
N GLN A 185 10.80 -13.50 15.31
CA GLN A 185 9.78 -13.30 14.28
C GLN A 185 9.24 -14.62 13.70
N LYS A 186 9.95 -15.74 13.93
CA LYS A 186 9.54 -17.08 13.55
C LYS A 186 8.75 -17.74 14.68
N LYS A 187 7.45 -17.93 14.47
CA LYS A 187 6.65 -18.81 15.33
C LYS A 187 6.27 -20.04 14.51
N ASP A 188 6.87 -21.19 14.83
CA ASP A 188 6.66 -22.44 14.10
C ASP A 188 6.80 -22.26 12.56
N GLU A 189 7.96 -21.75 12.11
CA GLU A 189 8.32 -21.45 10.70
C GLU A 189 7.60 -20.25 10.02
N LEU A 190 6.57 -19.66 10.63
CA LEU A 190 5.84 -18.52 10.05
C LEU A 190 6.48 -17.17 10.37
N ILE A 191 6.55 -16.29 9.37
CA ILE A 191 7.10 -14.92 9.45
C ILE A 191 5.96 -13.91 9.52
N PHE A 192 6.06 -12.90 10.40
CA PHE A 192 5.03 -11.88 10.61
C PHE A 192 5.51 -10.47 10.23
N PRO A 193 4.63 -9.59 9.71
CA PRO A 193 4.95 -8.19 9.38
C PRO A 193 4.83 -7.27 10.60
N VAL A 194 5.45 -7.66 11.72
CA VAL A 194 5.42 -6.88 12.95
C VAL A 194 6.62 -5.94 12.98
N LEU A 195 6.36 -4.67 13.32
CA LEU A 195 7.39 -3.66 13.52
C LEU A 195 7.23 -3.01 14.90
N GLU A 196 8.33 -2.89 15.64
CA GLU A 196 8.41 -2.06 16.82
C GLU A 196 9.30 -0.85 16.54
N PHE A 197 8.79 0.34 16.79
CA PHE A 197 9.51 1.58 16.51
C PHE A 197 9.14 2.71 17.48
N GLY A 198 10.05 3.66 17.58
CA GLY A 198 9.79 5.00 18.10
C GLY A 198 9.81 6.02 16.98
N GLY A 199 9.01 7.08 17.06
CA GLY A 199 8.99 8.12 16.01
C GLY A 199 8.29 9.41 16.44
N ILE A 200 8.22 10.36 15.52
CA ILE A 200 7.60 11.68 15.74
C ILE A 200 6.34 11.80 14.87
N ILE A 201 5.24 12.27 15.47
CA ILE A 201 4.03 12.61 14.73
C ILE A 201 4.28 13.87 13.90
N ARG A 202 4.27 13.75 12.57
CA ARG A 202 4.43 14.87 11.63
C ARG A 202 3.12 15.62 11.43
N THR A 203 2.08 14.88 11.09
CA THR A 203 0.74 15.41 10.82
C THR A 203 -0.29 14.46 11.40
N LEU A 204 -1.49 14.99 11.63
CA LEU A 204 -2.61 14.25 12.14
C LEU A 204 -3.83 14.54 11.27
N THR A 205 -4.44 13.49 10.74
CA THR A 205 -5.78 13.53 10.18
C THR A 205 -6.69 12.69 11.05
N SER A 206 -7.99 12.75 10.79
CA SER A 206 -8.95 11.94 11.53
C SER A 206 -10.15 11.64 10.65
N PHE A 207 -10.76 10.48 10.86
CA PHE A 207 -12.04 10.15 10.27
C PHE A 207 -12.98 9.61 11.35
N VAL A 208 -14.28 9.74 11.09
CA VAL A 208 -15.31 9.10 11.92
C VAL A 208 -15.61 7.74 11.30
N ASN A 209 -15.49 6.68 12.08
CA ASN A 209 -15.84 5.34 11.63
C ASN A 209 -17.35 5.26 11.30
N GLU A 210 -17.71 4.73 10.13
CA GLU A 210 -19.10 4.75 9.62
C GLU A 210 -20.07 3.92 10.45
N VAL A 211 -19.57 2.90 11.14
CA VAL A 211 -20.40 1.95 11.88
C VAL A 211 -20.40 2.29 13.37
N SER A 212 -19.21 2.52 13.96
CA SER A 212 -19.10 2.78 15.39
C SER A 212 -19.32 4.24 15.78
N GLY A 213 -19.25 5.16 14.81
CA GLY A 213 -19.32 6.60 15.04
C GLY A 213 -18.12 7.17 15.81
N LYS A 214 -17.09 6.36 16.08
CA LYS A 214 -15.90 6.79 16.84
C LYS A 214 -14.92 7.52 15.95
N LEU A 215 -14.30 8.56 16.51
CA LEU A 215 -13.20 9.27 15.87
C LEU A 215 -11.93 8.43 15.94
N VAL A 216 -11.34 8.13 14.79
CA VAL A 216 -10.02 7.49 14.68
C VAL A 216 -9.05 8.53 14.14
N ASN A 217 -7.92 8.70 14.82
CA ASN A 217 -6.85 9.55 14.31
C ASN A 217 -5.90 8.73 13.44
N VAL A 218 -5.34 9.37 12.42
CA VAL A 218 -4.27 8.80 11.61
C VAL A 218 -3.08 9.73 11.67
N ALA A 219 -1.99 9.24 12.25
CA ALA A 219 -0.77 10.01 12.45
C ALA A 219 0.24 9.62 11.37
N VAL A 220 0.74 10.60 10.60
CA VAL A 220 1.92 10.35 9.76
C VAL A 220 3.13 10.38 10.67
N ILE A 221 3.85 9.27 10.78
CA ILE A 221 5.02 9.12 11.63
C ILE A 221 6.29 9.23 10.79
N ASP A 222 7.24 10.02 11.29
CA ASP A 222 8.63 10.01 10.81
C ASP A 222 9.48 9.24 11.84
N THR A 223 10.08 8.14 11.40
CA THR A 223 11.00 7.30 12.19
C THR A 223 12.28 7.03 11.37
N ALA A 224 13.07 6.03 11.75
CA ALA A 224 14.41 5.79 11.24
C ALA A 224 14.44 5.43 9.73
N GLY A 225 14.44 6.45 8.87
CA GLY A 225 14.42 6.28 7.40
C GLY A 225 13.06 5.85 6.84
N LEU A 226 12.01 5.94 7.65
CA LEU A 226 10.67 5.43 7.34
C LEU A 226 9.61 6.47 7.69
N ILE A 227 8.73 6.71 6.73
CA ILE A 227 7.51 7.50 6.87
C ILE A 227 6.34 6.56 6.63
N LEU A 228 5.41 6.50 7.58
CA LEU A 228 4.23 5.65 7.48
C LEU A 228 3.03 6.28 8.19
N ASP A 229 1.83 5.76 7.89
CA ASP A 229 0.63 6.08 8.64
C ASP A 229 0.49 5.17 9.86
N LEU A 230 0.15 5.72 11.02
CA LEU A 230 -0.21 4.98 12.22
C LEU A 230 -1.68 5.26 12.55
N LEU A 231 -2.51 4.23 12.57
CA LEU A 231 -3.86 4.35 13.12
C LEU A 231 -3.78 4.51 14.64
N VAL A 232 -4.49 5.49 15.17
CA VAL A 232 -4.54 5.80 16.61
C VAL A 232 -5.99 5.82 17.07
N PRO A 233 -6.54 4.66 17.48
CA PRO A 233 -7.85 4.59 18.11
C PRO A 233 -7.88 5.35 19.44
N PRO A 234 -9.02 5.95 19.80
CA PRO A 234 -9.14 6.72 21.04
C PRO A 234 -8.97 5.85 22.29
N GLY A 235 -9.26 4.54 22.20
CA GLY A 235 -9.12 3.60 23.31
C GLY A 235 -7.69 3.07 23.55
N MET A 236 -6.73 3.40 22.68
CA MET A 236 -5.35 2.88 22.77
C MET A 236 -4.35 3.91 23.33
N VAL A 237 -4.80 5.14 23.59
CA VAL A 237 -3.95 6.23 24.06
C VAL A 237 -4.55 6.88 25.30
N ASP A 238 -3.68 7.35 26.20
CA ASP A 238 -4.04 8.05 27.43
C ASP A 238 -4.36 9.54 27.22
N GLN A 239 -3.92 10.09 26.09
CA GLN A 239 -4.16 11.47 25.69
C GLN A 239 -4.33 11.58 24.17
N ALA A 240 -4.96 12.66 23.71
CA ALA A 240 -5.12 12.92 22.28
C ALA A 240 -3.75 13.15 21.60
N PRO A 241 -3.44 12.46 20.49
CA PRO A 241 -2.20 12.67 19.75
C PRO A 241 -2.14 14.08 19.15
N LYS A 242 -0.93 14.64 19.03
CA LYS A 242 -0.69 15.95 18.42
C LYS A 242 0.61 15.93 17.62
N PRO A 243 0.71 16.71 16.52
CA PRO A 243 1.97 16.92 15.83
C PRO A 243 3.11 17.35 16.78
N GLY A 244 4.29 16.78 16.59
CA GLY A 244 5.48 16.99 17.41
C GLY A 244 5.59 16.08 18.63
N MET A 245 4.52 15.41 19.04
CA MET A 245 4.59 14.35 20.07
C MET A 245 5.39 13.15 19.55
N CYS A 246 6.00 12.42 20.47
CA CYS A 246 6.72 11.20 20.14
C CYS A 246 5.83 9.99 20.42
N VAL A 247 5.99 8.95 19.62
CA VAL A 247 5.26 7.69 19.74
C VAL A 247 6.22 6.54 19.92
N GLN A 248 5.85 5.56 20.72
CA GLN A 248 6.43 4.22 20.77
C GLN A 248 5.30 3.23 20.51
N THR A 249 5.49 2.29 19.59
CA THR A 249 4.45 1.35 19.21
C THR A 249 5.05 0.04 18.71
N GLN A 250 4.31 -1.05 18.97
CA GLN A 250 4.43 -2.30 18.25
C GLN A 250 3.19 -2.44 17.37
N CYS A 251 3.36 -2.78 16.10
CA CYS A 251 2.28 -2.76 15.12
C CYS A 251 2.41 -3.86 14.07
N TRP A 252 1.27 -4.22 13.46
CA TRP A 252 1.22 -4.95 12.20
C TRP A 252 1.31 -3.97 11.04
N LEU A 253 2.21 -4.22 10.10
CA LEU A 253 2.39 -3.40 8.92
C LEU A 253 1.65 -3.97 7.71
N THR A 254 0.86 -3.12 7.07
CA THR A 254 0.30 -3.39 5.75
C THR A 254 0.77 -2.35 4.75
N GLY A 255 0.76 -2.70 3.46
CA GLY A 255 1.34 -1.83 2.44
C GLY A 255 0.75 -1.97 1.05
N ARG A 256 0.59 -0.83 0.38
CA ARG A 256 0.20 -0.75 -1.03
C ARG A 256 1.38 -0.25 -1.85
N ILE A 257 1.87 -1.07 -2.78
CA ILE A 257 2.86 -0.63 -3.75
C ILE A 257 2.14 0.32 -4.72
N ARG A 258 2.63 1.56 -4.83
CA ARG A 258 2.02 2.67 -5.59
C ARG A 258 2.70 2.88 -6.94
N GLU A 259 4.00 2.61 -7.01
CA GLU A 259 4.82 2.86 -8.19
C GLU A 259 6.03 1.93 -8.18
N VAL A 260 6.39 1.36 -9.34
CA VAL A 260 7.71 0.73 -9.54
C VAL A 260 8.61 1.71 -10.29
N LEU A 261 9.77 1.98 -9.71
CA LEU A 261 10.74 2.92 -10.24
C LEU A 261 11.73 2.16 -11.15
N PRO A 262 12.08 2.71 -12.33
CA PRO A 262 13.04 2.05 -13.21
C PRO A 262 14.44 1.97 -12.57
N PRO A 263 15.24 0.93 -12.88
CA PRO A 263 16.62 0.80 -12.38
C PRO A 263 17.53 1.92 -12.95
N GLU A 264 18.52 2.34 -12.17
CA GLU A 264 19.53 3.34 -12.60
C GLU A 264 20.69 2.70 -13.39
N PRO A 265 21.40 3.46 -14.26
CA PRO A 265 21.09 4.81 -14.73
C PRO A 265 20.12 4.81 -15.93
N LYS A 266 19.20 5.77 -15.94
CA LYS A 266 18.02 5.83 -16.82
C LYS A 266 18.25 6.61 -18.12
N LEU A 267 17.69 6.09 -19.21
CA LEU A 267 17.02 6.92 -20.22
C LEU A 267 15.80 7.60 -19.56
N PRO A 268 15.53 8.91 -19.74
CA PRO A 268 14.57 9.63 -18.91
C PRO A 268 13.14 9.05 -18.99
N PHE A 269 12.63 8.53 -17.88
CA PHE A 269 11.25 8.05 -17.73
C PHE A 269 10.42 9.19 -17.13
N VAL A 270 9.64 9.89 -17.95
CA VAL A 270 8.90 11.09 -17.52
C VAL A 270 7.44 10.73 -17.34
N PHE A 271 6.94 10.81 -16.10
CA PHE A 271 5.52 10.66 -15.81
C PHE A 271 4.72 11.75 -16.52
N LEU A 272 3.68 11.36 -17.27
CA LEU A 272 2.80 12.29 -17.98
C LEU A 272 1.48 12.45 -17.22
N LEU A 273 0.76 11.35 -17.00
CA LEU A 273 -0.53 11.36 -16.30
C LEU A 273 -0.96 9.98 -15.80
N GLN A 274 -1.97 9.96 -14.93
CA GLN A 274 -2.72 8.78 -14.54
C GLN A 274 -4.17 8.92 -15.01
N THR A 275 -4.75 7.88 -15.59
CA THR A 275 -6.14 7.88 -16.09
C THR A 275 -6.78 6.51 -16.01
N HIS A 276 -8.11 6.45 -16.09
CA HIS A 276 -8.83 5.21 -16.38
C HIS A 276 -8.78 4.86 -17.88
N VAL A 277 -9.03 3.59 -18.22
CA VAL A 277 -9.27 3.10 -19.58
C VAL A 277 -10.76 3.17 -19.87
N ALA A 278 -11.14 3.87 -20.93
CA ALA A 278 -12.53 4.03 -21.35
C ALA A 278 -12.96 2.93 -22.32
N GLY A 279 -14.27 2.63 -22.35
CA GLY A 279 -14.86 1.71 -23.31
C GLY A 279 -14.61 0.22 -23.03
N THR A 280 -14.19 -0.13 -21.82
CA THR A 280 -13.93 -1.52 -21.40
C THR A 280 -15.15 -2.43 -21.56
N TYR A 281 -16.38 -1.90 -21.41
CA TYR A 281 -17.63 -2.66 -21.60
C TYR A 281 -17.82 -3.23 -23.03
N TYR A 282 -17.15 -2.66 -24.03
CA TYR A 282 -17.28 -3.10 -25.43
C TYR A 282 -16.29 -4.22 -25.80
N HIS A 283 -15.42 -4.58 -24.87
CA HIS A 283 -14.39 -5.59 -25.07
C HIS A 283 -14.65 -6.72 -24.07
N ASP A 284 -15.00 -7.90 -24.58
CA ASP A 284 -15.04 -9.10 -23.75
C ASP A 284 -13.60 -9.49 -23.45
N LEU A 285 -13.11 -9.08 -22.27
CA LEU A 285 -11.74 -9.34 -21.83
C LEU A 285 -11.55 -10.79 -21.39
N GLY A 286 -12.63 -11.56 -21.26
CA GLY A 286 -12.62 -12.98 -20.91
C GLY A 286 -11.67 -13.31 -19.76
N GLN A 287 -10.96 -14.43 -19.88
CA GLN A 287 -9.95 -14.87 -18.92
C GLN A 287 -8.64 -14.06 -18.97
N HIS A 288 -8.42 -13.24 -19.99
CA HIS A 288 -7.13 -12.56 -20.18
C HIS A 288 -7.06 -11.22 -19.42
N GLY A 289 -8.20 -10.53 -19.21
CA GLY A 289 -8.29 -9.42 -18.26
C GLY A 289 -8.03 -9.85 -16.81
N GLU A 290 -8.34 -11.09 -16.47
CA GLU A 290 -8.13 -11.67 -15.14
C GLU A 290 -6.63 -11.85 -14.83
N ALA A 291 -5.80 -12.11 -15.85
CA ALA A 291 -4.36 -12.31 -15.73
C ALA A 291 -3.54 -11.02 -15.58
N LEU A 292 -4.15 -9.84 -15.76
CA LEU A 292 -3.44 -8.57 -15.58
C LEU A 292 -3.15 -8.29 -14.10
N ALA A 293 -1.91 -7.91 -13.81
CA ALA A 293 -1.42 -7.59 -12.48
C ALA A 293 -0.87 -6.15 -12.39
N PHE A 294 -0.55 -5.75 -11.16
CA PHE A 294 0.08 -4.46 -10.89
C PHE A 294 1.37 -4.30 -11.68
N TRP A 295 1.50 -3.14 -12.31
CA TRP A 295 2.65 -2.73 -13.09
C TRP A 295 2.89 -3.53 -14.38
N ASP A 296 1.90 -4.27 -14.85
CA ASP A 296 1.95 -4.83 -16.19
C ASP A 296 2.01 -3.71 -17.24
N ALA A 297 2.93 -3.87 -18.19
CA ALA A 297 3.10 -2.92 -19.27
C ALA A 297 1.95 -3.05 -20.27
N LEU A 298 1.48 -1.92 -20.77
CA LEU A 298 0.40 -1.84 -21.76
C LEU A 298 0.89 -1.07 -22.98
N MET A 299 0.41 -1.48 -24.14
CA MET A 299 0.70 -0.82 -25.40
C MET A 299 -0.30 0.30 -25.67
N LEU A 300 0.21 1.46 -26.08
CA LEU A 300 -0.59 2.58 -26.57
C LEU A 300 -0.49 2.61 -28.10
N VAL A 301 -1.64 2.49 -28.77
CA VAL A 301 -1.72 2.38 -30.24
C VAL A 301 -2.51 3.56 -30.78
N ARG A 302 -1.88 4.39 -31.62
CA ARG A 302 -2.56 5.51 -32.30
C ARG A 302 -3.52 5.00 -33.37
N GLU A 303 -4.75 5.51 -33.37
CA GLU A 303 -5.76 5.26 -34.40
C GLU A 303 -6.21 6.58 -35.07
N PRO A 304 -5.36 7.25 -35.87
CA PRO A 304 -5.70 8.54 -36.48
C PRO A 304 -6.86 8.49 -37.48
N GLN A 305 -7.19 7.29 -37.98
CA GLN A 305 -8.30 7.03 -38.90
C GLN A 305 -9.57 6.56 -38.19
N ASN A 306 -9.61 6.63 -36.85
CA ASN A 306 -10.80 6.25 -36.10
C ASN A 306 -11.96 7.20 -36.46
N PRO A 307 -13.13 6.68 -36.88
CA PRO A 307 -14.22 7.50 -37.43
C PRO A 307 -14.92 8.38 -36.39
N TYR A 308 -14.76 8.07 -35.09
CA TYR A 308 -15.41 8.80 -34.00
C TYR A 308 -14.50 9.86 -33.36
N ASP A 309 -13.19 9.60 -33.37
CA ASP A 309 -12.18 10.46 -32.76
C ASP A 309 -10.78 10.30 -33.42
N PRO A 310 -10.30 11.28 -34.21
CA PRO A 310 -8.98 11.21 -34.84
C PRO A 310 -7.81 11.25 -33.83
N GLN A 311 -8.07 11.61 -32.57
CA GLN A 311 -7.09 11.61 -31.48
C GLN A 311 -7.08 10.30 -30.69
N ALA A 312 -7.85 9.30 -31.14
CA ALA A 312 -7.95 8.01 -30.47
C ALA A 312 -6.58 7.34 -30.26
N ILE A 313 -6.41 6.83 -29.04
CA ILE A 313 -5.30 5.98 -28.61
C ILE A 313 -5.93 4.75 -27.97
N ALA A 314 -5.80 3.60 -28.62
CA ALA A 314 -6.21 2.33 -28.06
C ALA A 314 -5.18 1.86 -27.02
N VAL A 315 -5.67 1.21 -25.97
CA VAL A 315 -4.87 0.58 -24.91
C VAL A 315 -4.95 -0.92 -25.08
N HIS A 316 -3.82 -1.58 -25.23
CA HIS A 316 -3.74 -3.03 -25.44
C HIS A 316 -2.86 -3.70 -24.37
N SER A 317 -3.13 -4.97 -24.06
CA SER A 317 -2.19 -5.86 -23.38
C SER A 317 -0.95 -6.10 -24.25
N LEU A 318 0.12 -6.69 -23.69
CA LEU A 318 1.31 -7.06 -24.48
C LEU A 318 1.01 -8.17 -25.49
N GLU A 319 0.01 -8.99 -25.20
CA GLU A 319 -0.51 -10.08 -26.02
C GLU A 319 -1.35 -9.55 -27.20
N GLY A 320 -1.61 -8.23 -27.24
CA GLY A 320 -2.27 -7.54 -28.35
C GLY A 320 -3.77 -7.33 -28.16
N GLU A 321 -4.33 -7.73 -27.03
CA GLU A 321 -5.76 -7.62 -26.74
C GLU A 321 -6.14 -6.20 -26.39
N LYS A 322 -7.25 -5.71 -26.96
CA LYS A 322 -7.70 -4.34 -26.74
C LYS A 322 -8.48 -4.23 -25.44
N LEU A 323 -7.95 -3.47 -24.49
CA LEU A 323 -8.60 -3.18 -23.21
C LEU A 323 -9.61 -2.03 -23.34
N GLY A 324 -9.35 -1.10 -24.26
CA GLY A 324 -10.20 0.08 -24.48
C GLY A 324 -9.39 1.22 -25.06
N TYR A 325 -9.68 2.45 -24.61
CA TYR A 325 -9.06 3.67 -25.10
C TYR A 325 -8.64 4.61 -23.97
N ILE A 326 -7.71 5.51 -24.28
CA ILE A 326 -7.52 6.72 -23.49
C ILE A 326 -8.79 7.59 -23.60
N PRO A 327 -9.34 8.09 -22.47
CA PRO A 327 -10.54 8.92 -22.50
C PRO A 327 -10.38 10.15 -23.41
N ARG A 328 -11.44 10.46 -24.16
CA ARG A 328 -11.44 11.49 -25.21
C ARG A 328 -11.10 12.87 -24.68
N GLU A 329 -11.51 13.17 -23.46
CA GLU A 329 -11.26 14.42 -22.77
C GLU A 329 -9.77 14.72 -22.50
N ILE A 330 -8.90 13.70 -22.53
CA ILE A 330 -7.49 13.84 -22.19
C ILE A 330 -6.52 13.26 -23.24
N ASN A 331 -7.02 12.64 -24.31
CA ASN A 331 -6.16 11.94 -25.28
C ASN A 331 -5.36 12.90 -26.20
N ALA A 332 -5.85 14.11 -26.42
CA ALA A 332 -5.28 15.05 -27.40
C ALA A 332 -3.78 15.36 -27.21
N PRO A 333 -3.29 15.69 -25.99
CA PRO A 333 -1.87 15.95 -25.79
C PRO A 333 -1.00 14.70 -26.00
N LEU A 334 -1.49 13.52 -25.61
CA LEU A 334 -0.79 12.25 -25.81
C LEU A 334 -0.72 11.89 -27.29
N ALA A 335 -1.81 12.12 -28.03
CA ALA A 335 -1.87 11.83 -29.45
C ALA A 335 -0.84 12.68 -30.22
N ALA A 336 -0.76 13.97 -29.89
CA ALA A 336 0.23 14.88 -30.46
C ALA A 336 1.67 14.43 -30.18
N LEU A 337 1.97 13.96 -28.97
CA LEU A 337 3.30 13.42 -28.63
C LEU A 337 3.62 12.18 -29.48
N MET A 338 2.69 11.24 -29.60
CA MET A 338 2.89 10.02 -30.40
C MET A 338 3.05 10.34 -31.89
N ASP A 339 2.28 11.31 -32.41
CA ASP A 339 2.36 11.77 -33.80
C ASP A 339 3.71 12.46 -34.11
N GLN A 340 4.38 13.01 -33.09
CA GLN A 340 5.75 13.54 -33.18
C GLN A 340 6.83 12.45 -33.07
N GLY A 341 6.43 11.18 -32.92
CA GLY A 341 7.34 10.04 -32.78
C GLY A 341 7.85 9.83 -31.36
N GLU A 342 7.22 10.40 -30.34
CA GLU A 342 7.54 10.09 -28.95
C GLU A 342 7.07 8.68 -28.57
N LYS A 343 7.91 7.96 -27.82
CA LYS A 343 7.57 6.63 -27.30
C LYS A 343 6.88 6.78 -25.95
N LEU A 344 5.59 6.51 -25.94
CA LEU A 344 4.80 6.44 -24.72
C LEU A 344 4.66 4.97 -24.28
N VAL A 345 4.68 4.76 -22.97
CA VAL A 345 4.42 3.46 -22.34
C VAL A 345 3.38 3.66 -21.25
N ALA A 346 2.51 2.67 -21.07
CA ALA A 346 1.52 2.66 -20.01
C ALA A 346 1.76 1.49 -19.06
N TYR A 347 1.41 1.67 -17.78
CA TYR A 347 1.48 0.64 -16.76
C TYR A 347 0.16 0.56 -16.01
N LEU A 348 -0.35 -0.64 -15.80
CA LEU A 348 -1.54 -0.88 -14.99
C LEU A 348 -1.24 -0.61 -13.51
N VAL A 349 -2.08 0.20 -12.84
CA VAL A 349 -1.90 0.52 -11.42
C VAL A 349 -3.07 0.10 -10.55
N HIS A 350 -4.29 0.07 -11.09
CA HIS A 350 -5.46 -0.48 -10.39
C HIS A 350 -6.41 -1.16 -11.35
N ARG A 351 -7.07 -2.22 -10.85
CA ARG A 351 -8.22 -2.86 -11.46
C ARG A 351 -9.38 -2.81 -10.47
N TYR A 352 -10.53 -2.30 -10.90
CA TYR A 352 -11.78 -2.40 -10.17
C TYR A 352 -12.70 -3.36 -10.90
N HIS A 353 -13.21 -4.33 -10.16
CA HIS A 353 -14.39 -5.08 -10.55
C HIS A 353 -15.53 -4.60 -9.66
N ARG A 354 -16.74 -4.42 -10.22
CA ARG A 354 -17.96 -4.23 -9.44
C ARG A 354 -19.03 -5.09 -10.07
N GLU A 355 -19.73 -5.88 -9.24
CA GLU A 355 -20.75 -6.80 -9.71
C GLU A 355 -21.79 -6.04 -10.56
N GLY A 356 -22.00 -6.50 -11.79
CA GLY A 356 -22.89 -5.86 -12.77
C GLY A 356 -22.32 -4.63 -13.49
N GLN A 357 -21.03 -4.31 -13.34
CA GLN A 357 -20.35 -3.21 -14.05
C GLN A 357 -19.15 -3.71 -14.87
N ALA A 358 -18.74 -2.93 -15.86
CA ALA A 358 -17.52 -3.18 -16.62
C ALA A 358 -16.30 -3.12 -15.69
N GLU A 359 -15.28 -3.93 -15.99
CA GLU A 359 -13.97 -3.76 -15.37
C GLU A 359 -13.42 -2.36 -15.65
N GLN A 360 -12.85 -1.74 -14.63
CA GLN A 360 -12.17 -0.45 -14.78
C GLN A 360 -10.69 -0.63 -14.51
N PHE A 361 -9.88 -0.27 -15.50
CA PHE A 361 -8.43 -0.23 -15.39
C PHE A 361 -7.98 1.19 -15.19
N VAL A 362 -7.09 1.43 -14.23
CA VAL A 362 -6.37 2.69 -14.06
C VAL A 362 -4.94 2.47 -14.46
N ILE A 363 -4.43 3.32 -15.34
CA ILE A 363 -3.09 3.22 -15.91
C ILE A 363 -2.30 4.50 -15.63
N ARG A 364 -0.99 4.38 -15.54
CA ARG A 364 -0.05 5.51 -15.56
C ARG A 364 0.71 5.52 -16.88
N ILE A 365 0.85 6.71 -17.46
CA ILE A 365 1.47 6.90 -18.76
C ILE A 365 2.77 7.67 -18.58
N TYR A 366 3.82 7.15 -19.20
CA TYR A 366 5.15 7.72 -19.16
C TYR A 366 5.68 7.95 -20.58
N ARG A 367 6.48 8.99 -20.75
CA ARG A 367 7.34 9.16 -21.92
C ARG A 367 8.67 8.46 -21.65
N ARG A 368 9.10 7.61 -22.57
CA ARG A 368 10.41 6.97 -22.54
C ARG A 368 11.41 7.81 -23.34
N GLY A 369 12.44 8.30 -22.65
CA GLY A 369 13.57 9.02 -23.23
C GLY A 369 14.26 8.20 -24.31
N ARG A 370 14.73 8.90 -25.35
CA ARG A 370 15.47 8.31 -26.46
C ARG A 370 16.86 7.86 -26.04
#